data_AF-A0A0N7ZBU2-F1
#
_entry.id   AF-A0A0N7ZBU2-F1
#
_cell.length_a   1.000
_cell.length_b   1.000
_cell.length_c   1.000
_cell.angle_alpha   90.00
_cell.angle_beta   90.00
_cell.angle_gamma   90.00
#
_symmetry.space_group_name_H-M   'P 1'
#
loop_
_entity.id
_entity.type
_entity.pdbx_description
1 polymer ?
#
loop_
_entity_poly.entity_id
_entity_poly.type
_entity_poly.pdbx_seq_one_letter_code
_entity_poly.pdbx_strand_id
1 'polypeptide(L)'
;MGDFMNIQTWNGSSTLHYWKGEGAQYCNMINGTDGSQYPPRLTRDSVLRIYTSELCRSLYLTYEKDLYHHGIPVYRYVPPREVLEDPEINHDNLCYCVPDREHCLGAGMLNLQPCLGLPLVLSTPHFYQGDEEELAKLVGLNPIKAEHETTIDVEPRTGVAMYAAKKMQLNIPLKRYGNLPSFKNVPEVIFPILWVNESANVDADMAREVRNAVFVPFVVVDAICGSLIAVGALLLVLSGFRFLHIKRSAQQDKL
;
A
#
# COMPACT_ATOMS: atom_id res chain seq x y z
N MET A 1 -12.19 8.08 -12.51
CA MET A 1 -10.79 7.62 -12.71
C MET A 1 -10.05 7.48 -11.38
N GLY A 2 -10.26 8.35 -10.39
CA GLY A 2 -9.69 8.18 -9.04
C GLY A 2 -10.27 7.01 -8.22
N ASP A 3 -11.29 6.36 -8.76
CA ASP A 3 -12.05 5.23 -8.21
C ASP A 3 -11.85 3.92 -9.00
N PHE A 4 -10.93 3.91 -9.96
CA PHE A 4 -10.66 2.75 -10.79
C PHE A 4 -10.20 1.55 -9.93
N MET A 5 -10.80 0.37 -10.18
CA MET A 5 -10.59 -0.87 -9.42
C MET A 5 -10.93 -0.80 -7.92
N ASN A 6 -11.56 0.28 -7.43
CA ASN A 6 -11.99 0.35 -6.05
C ASN A 6 -13.15 -0.62 -5.79
N ILE A 7 -13.07 -1.30 -4.65
CA ILE A 7 -14.09 -2.23 -4.21
C ILE A 7 -15.32 -1.45 -3.76
N GLN A 8 -16.46 -1.69 -4.43
CA GLN A 8 -17.74 -1.06 -4.09
C GLN A 8 -18.47 -1.85 -3.00
N THR A 9 -18.43 -3.18 -3.11
CA THR A 9 -19.04 -4.09 -2.14
C THR A 9 -18.18 -5.34 -1.98
N TRP A 10 -18.22 -5.90 -0.78
CA TRP A 10 -17.66 -7.21 -0.44
C TRP A 10 -18.76 -8.06 0.18
N ASN A 11 -18.98 -9.26 -0.34
CA ASN A 11 -20.06 -10.15 0.09
C ASN A 11 -21.44 -9.46 0.15
N GLY A 12 -21.73 -8.58 -0.81
CA GLY A 12 -23.01 -7.86 -0.91
C GLY A 12 -23.16 -6.66 0.02
N SER A 13 -22.14 -6.29 0.80
CA SER A 13 -22.15 -5.10 1.67
C SER A 13 -21.09 -4.08 1.26
N SER A 14 -21.40 -2.80 1.37
CA SER A 14 -20.46 -1.69 1.17
C SER A 14 -19.61 -1.37 2.41
N THR A 15 -19.89 -2.02 3.53
CA THR A 15 -19.16 -1.86 4.80
C THR A 15 -18.99 -3.20 5.50
N LEU A 16 -17.95 -3.31 6.32
CA LEU A 16 -17.74 -4.46 7.19
C LEU A 16 -18.60 -4.36 8.44
N HIS A 17 -18.71 -5.45 9.19
CA HIS A 17 -19.49 -5.50 10.42
C HIS A 17 -18.73 -6.10 11.60
N TYR A 18 -17.42 -6.31 11.46
CA TYR A 18 -16.57 -7.00 12.42
C TYR A 18 -16.18 -6.09 13.59
N TRP A 19 -15.86 -4.83 13.29
CA TRP A 19 -15.32 -3.87 14.26
C TRP A 19 -16.47 -3.16 15.00
N LYS A 20 -16.35 -3.01 16.31
CA LYS A 20 -17.43 -2.52 17.20
C LYS A 20 -16.93 -1.41 18.13
N GLY A 21 -17.87 -0.66 18.70
CA GLY A 21 -17.59 0.45 19.62
C GLY A 21 -17.41 1.79 18.90
N GLU A 22 -16.85 2.76 19.61
CA GLU A 22 -16.54 4.08 19.06
C GLU A 22 -15.53 3.97 17.90
N GLY A 23 -15.77 4.72 16.82
CA GLY A 23 -14.98 4.66 15.59
C GLY A 23 -15.31 3.47 14.67
N ALA A 24 -16.24 2.59 15.03
CA ALA A 24 -16.57 1.40 14.22
C ALA A 24 -16.97 1.73 12.78
N GLN A 25 -17.63 2.86 12.52
CA GLN A 25 -17.97 3.28 11.16
C GLN A 25 -16.71 3.44 10.29
N TYR A 26 -15.66 4.06 10.83
CA TYR A 26 -14.38 4.22 10.15
C TYR A 26 -13.66 2.89 9.95
N CYS A 27 -13.52 2.09 11.01
CA CYS A 27 -12.83 0.81 10.95
C CYS A 27 -13.47 -0.21 9.99
N ASN A 28 -14.78 -0.10 9.77
CA ASN A 28 -15.54 -0.95 8.87
C ASN A 28 -15.62 -0.43 7.42
N MET A 29 -14.96 0.68 7.08
CA MET A 29 -14.90 1.14 5.68
C MET A 29 -14.11 0.17 4.82
N ILE A 30 -14.64 -0.14 3.63
CA ILE A 30 -13.95 -0.86 2.57
C ILE A 30 -13.35 0.19 1.64
N ASN A 31 -12.04 0.40 1.74
CA ASN A 31 -11.34 1.48 1.08
C ASN A 31 -10.27 0.95 0.13
N GLY A 32 -10.29 1.44 -1.11
CA GLY A 32 -9.28 1.15 -2.11
C GLY A 32 -9.56 -0.13 -2.91
N THR A 33 -8.49 -0.72 -3.44
CA THR A 33 -8.56 -1.86 -4.37
C THR A 33 -8.24 -3.16 -3.66
N ASP A 34 -8.18 -4.26 -4.41
CA ASP A 34 -7.70 -5.57 -3.93
C ASP A 34 -6.16 -5.69 -3.93
N GLY A 35 -5.45 -4.65 -4.39
CA GLY A 35 -3.99 -4.62 -4.50
C GLY A 35 -3.42 -5.10 -5.83
N SER A 36 -4.23 -5.64 -6.76
CA SER A 36 -3.75 -6.05 -8.08
C SER A 36 -3.45 -4.87 -9.00
N GLN A 37 -4.28 -3.82 -8.90
CA GLN A 37 -4.15 -2.59 -9.66
C GLN A 37 -4.74 -1.43 -8.86
N TYR A 38 -4.19 -0.24 -9.05
CA TYR A 38 -4.59 1.02 -8.44
C TYR A 38 -5.04 2.02 -9.50
N PRO A 39 -5.69 3.13 -9.12
CA PRO A 39 -5.96 4.24 -10.02
C PRO A 39 -4.69 4.71 -10.75
N PRO A 40 -4.78 5.02 -12.06
CA PRO A 40 -3.62 5.44 -12.86
C PRO A 40 -3.10 6.82 -12.45
N ARG A 41 -1.88 7.16 -12.90
CA ARG A 41 -1.18 8.44 -12.65
C ARG A 41 -0.80 8.67 -11.19
N LEU A 42 -0.17 7.67 -10.60
CA LEU A 42 0.41 7.76 -9.26
C LEU A 42 1.58 8.74 -9.22
N THR A 43 1.66 9.47 -8.13
CA THR A 43 2.79 10.32 -7.73
C THR A 43 3.46 9.73 -6.49
N ARG A 44 4.64 10.22 -6.11
CA ARG A 44 5.31 9.79 -4.86
C ARG A 44 4.52 10.16 -3.60
N ASP A 45 3.61 11.14 -3.68
CA ASP A 45 2.73 11.54 -2.58
C ASP A 45 1.41 10.76 -2.55
N SER A 46 1.19 9.85 -3.51
CA SER A 46 -0.03 9.05 -3.56
C SER A 46 -0.08 8.07 -2.39
N VAL A 47 -1.23 7.95 -1.74
CA VAL A 47 -1.47 6.95 -0.69
C VAL A 47 -2.33 5.84 -1.29
N LEU A 48 -1.77 4.63 -1.37
CA LEU A 48 -2.47 3.48 -1.92
C LEU A 48 -3.32 2.83 -0.83
N ARG A 49 -4.62 2.71 -1.06
CA ARG A 49 -5.53 2.03 -0.12
C ARG A 49 -5.82 0.63 -0.65
N ILE A 50 -5.85 -0.33 0.25
CA ILE A 50 -6.10 -1.73 -0.07
C ILE A 50 -7.06 -2.32 0.96
N TYR A 51 -8.06 -3.05 0.48
CA TYR A 51 -8.84 -3.95 1.33
C TYR A 51 -8.38 -5.38 1.08
N THR A 52 -8.10 -6.10 2.16
CA THR A 52 -7.79 -7.53 2.09
C THR A 52 -8.67 -8.28 3.06
N SER A 53 -9.38 -9.29 2.54
CA SER A 53 -10.33 -10.09 3.31
C SER A 53 -9.68 -10.85 4.46
N GLU A 54 -8.41 -11.25 4.30
CA GLU A 54 -7.64 -11.96 5.32
C GLU A 54 -7.36 -11.13 6.59
N LEU A 55 -7.26 -9.81 6.45
CA LEU A 55 -7.09 -8.90 7.59
C LEU A 55 -8.41 -8.34 8.10
N CYS A 56 -9.51 -8.62 7.40
CA CYS A 56 -10.84 -8.14 7.74
C CYS A 56 -10.93 -6.60 7.89
N ARG A 57 -10.04 -5.85 7.23
CA ARG A 57 -10.01 -4.38 7.27
C ARG A 57 -9.31 -3.81 6.04
N SER A 58 -9.50 -2.52 5.84
CA SER A 58 -8.72 -1.75 4.89
C SER A 58 -7.43 -1.25 5.54
N LEU A 59 -6.36 -1.17 4.74
CA LEU A 59 -5.07 -0.60 5.08
C LEU A 59 -4.66 0.44 4.04
N TYR A 60 -3.54 1.12 4.29
CA TYR A 60 -2.91 1.98 3.31
C TYR A 60 -1.40 1.74 3.25
N LEU A 61 -0.81 2.10 2.11
CA LEU A 61 0.61 1.97 1.81
C LEU A 61 1.13 3.33 1.35
N THR A 62 2.36 3.64 1.75
CA THR A 62 3.05 4.89 1.42
C THR A 62 4.30 4.61 0.61
N TYR A 63 4.67 5.58 -0.23
CA TYR A 63 5.84 5.48 -1.09
C TYR A 63 7.13 5.34 -0.27
N GLU A 64 8.00 4.41 -0.67
CA GLU A 64 9.34 4.24 -0.11
C GLU A 64 10.41 4.74 -1.08
N LYS A 65 10.41 4.22 -2.32
CA LYS A 65 11.50 4.48 -3.29
C LYS A 65 11.13 4.15 -4.74
N ASP A 66 11.87 4.73 -5.66
CA ASP A 66 11.85 4.40 -7.08
C ASP A 66 12.67 3.12 -7.36
N LEU A 67 12.16 2.25 -8.24
CA LEU A 67 12.84 1.02 -8.69
C LEU A 67 12.59 0.80 -10.19
N TYR A 68 13.26 -0.21 -10.75
CA TYR A 68 13.05 -0.66 -12.12
C TYR A 68 12.86 -2.18 -12.17
N HIS A 69 11.76 -2.62 -12.75
CA HIS A 69 11.50 -4.04 -13.04
C HIS A 69 11.55 -4.27 -14.54
N HIS A 70 12.50 -5.09 -14.99
CA HIS A 70 12.72 -5.36 -16.42
C HIS A 70 12.83 -4.09 -17.27
N GLY A 71 13.32 -2.97 -16.70
CA GLY A 71 13.44 -1.65 -17.32
C GLY A 71 12.15 -0.81 -17.34
N ILE A 72 11.11 -1.21 -16.61
CA ILE A 72 9.86 -0.45 -16.40
C ILE A 72 10.01 0.28 -15.06
N PRO A 73 9.83 1.62 -15.01
CA PRO A 73 9.91 2.36 -13.76
C PRO A 73 8.72 1.99 -12.87
N VAL A 74 8.99 1.73 -11.60
CA VAL A 74 7.98 1.40 -10.59
C VAL A 74 8.24 2.18 -9.31
N TYR A 75 7.21 2.38 -8.53
CA TYR A 75 7.29 2.92 -7.17
C TYR A 75 7.05 1.80 -6.16
N ARG A 76 7.98 1.65 -5.22
CA ARG A 76 7.79 0.77 -4.06
C ARG A 76 6.91 1.46 -3.03
N TYR A 77 5.87 0.76 -2.59
CA TYR A 77 5.01 1.13 -1.48
C TYR A 77 5.10 0.08 -0.36
N VAL A 78 5.03 0.55 0.87
CA VAL A 78 5.08 -0.28 2.09
C VAL A 78 3.98 0.15 3.06
N PRO A 79 3.45 -0.75 3.91
CA PRO A 79 2.57 -0.33 5.00
C PRO A 79 3.42 0.42 6.02
N PRO A 80 3.07 1.67 6.34
CA PRO A 80 3.80 2.41 7.35
C PRO A 80 3.36 1.91 8.75
N ARG A 81 4.24 2.08 9.75
CA ARG A 81 4.07 1.50 11.11
C ARG A 81 2.72 1.88 11.74
N GLU A 82 2.25 3.08 11.45
CA GLU A 82 1.00 3.68 11.92
C GLU A 82 -0.23 2.80 11.65
N VAL A 83 -0.20 1.99 10.58
CA VAL A 83 -1.34 1.12 10.19
C VAL A 83 -1.65 0.05 11.24
N LEU A 84 -0.63 -0.45 11.94
CA LEU A 84 -0.73 -1.44 13.02
C LEU A 84 -0.15 -0.90 14.34
N GLU A 85 0.03 0.41 14.46
CA GLU A 85 0.56 1.02 15.68
C GLU A 85 -0.39 0.85 16.86
N ASP A 86 0.18 0.82 18.05
CA ASP A 86 -0.55 0.76 19.32
C ASP A 86 -1.67 1.82 19.35
N PRO A 87 -2.92 1.46 19.69
CA PRO A 87 -4.02 2.40 19.85
C PRO A 87 -3.76 3.55 20.84
N GLU A 88 -2.87 3.39 21.83
CA GLU A 88 -2.47 4.46 22.75
C GLU A 88 -1.62 5.54 22.05
N ILE A 89 -0.87 5.17 21.00
CA ILE A 89 -0.05 6.09 20.22
C ILE A 89 -0.84 6.61 19.01
N ASN A 90 -1.52 5.71 18.30
CA ASN A 90 -2.39 6.03 17.16
C ASN A 90 -3.85 5.69 17.48
N HIS A 91 -4.58 6.67 18.01
CA HIS A 91 -5.97 6.52 18.43
C HIS A 91 -6.93 6.12 17.29
N ASP A 92 -6.57 6.34 16.02
CA ASP A 92 -7.35 5.87 14.88
C ASP A 92 -7.49 4.33 14.85
N ASN A 93 -6.54 3.61 15.48
CA ASN A 93 -6.57 2.16 15.57
C ASN A 93 -7.45 1.62 16.71
N LEU A 94 -7.96 2.48 17.60
CA LEU A 94 -8.74 2.04 18.76
C LEU A 94 -10.01 1.27 18.38
N CYS A 95 -10.61 1.56 17.22
CA CYS A 95 -11.79 0.82 16.78
C CYS A 95 -11.50 -0.62 16.29
N TYR A 96 -10.23 -0.99 16.10
CA TYR A 96 -9.81 -2.37 15.85
C TYR A 96 -9.57 -3.18 17.13
N CYS A 97 -9.55 -2.51 18.28
CA CYS A 97 -9.39 -3.12 19.58
C CYS A 97 -10.73 -3.66 20.09
N VAL A 98 -11.02 -4.91 19.74
CA VAL A 98 -12.26 -5.62 20.11
C VAL A 98 -11.97 -7.08 20.41
N PRO A 99 -12.77 -7.74 21.27
CA PRO A 99 -13.94 -7.21 22.00
C PRO A 99 -13.58 -6.37 23.23
N ASP A 100 -12.35 -6.48 23.73
CA ASP A 100 -11.87 -5.79 24.91
C ASP A 100 -11.13 -4.52 24.48
N ARG A 101 -11.71 -3.34 24.78
CA ARG A 101 -11.12 -2.04 24.46
C ARG A 101 -10.16 -1.53 25.53
N GLU A 102 -10.19 -2.13 26.71
CA GLU A 102 -9.33 -1.74 27.83
C GLU A 102 -7.99 -2.46 27.75
N HIS A 103 -7.95 -3.64 27.12
CA HIS A 103 -6.74 -4.45 26.94
C HIS A 103 -6.46 -4.73 25.47
N CYS A 104 -6.01 -3.70 24.76
CA CYS A 104 -5.63 -3.81 23.36
C CYS A 104 -4.34 -4.63 23.17
N LEU A 105 -4.21 -5.24 22.00
CA LEU A 105 -2.92 -5.76 21.56
C LEU A 105 -2.00 -4.57 21.27
N GLY A 106 -0.72 -4.71 21.62
CA GLY A 106 0.30 -3.71 21.31
C GLY A 106 0.60 -3.59 19.81
N ALA A 107 1.55 -2.72 19.49
CA ALA A 107 1.97 -2.43 18.12
C ALA A 107 2.28 -3.68 17.28
N GLY A 108 2.00 -3.60 15.98
CA GLY A 108 2.28 -4.62 14.98
C GLY A 108 1.33 -5.81 14.99
N MET A 109 0.25 -5.77 15.78
CA MET A 109 -0.69 -6.88 15.95
C MET A 109 -2.14 -6.50 15.62
N LEU A 110 -2.93 -7.47 15.17
CA LEU A 110 -4.35 -7.32 14.88
C LEU A 110 -5.12 -8.56 15.34
N ASN A 111 -6.15 -8.35 16.17
CA ASN A 111 -7.04 -9.42 16.58
C ASN A 111 -7.98 -9.82 15.43
N LEU A 112 -7.90 -11.06 14.96
CA LEU A 112 -8.78 -11.60 13.91
C LEU A 112 -10.01 -12.32 14.45
N GLN A 113 -10.12 -12.51 15.77
CA GLN A 113 -11.29 -13.14 16.39
C GLN A 113 -12.62 -12.50 15.98
N PRO A 114 -12.79 -11.17 15.88
CA PRO A 114 -14.05 -10.55 15.52
C PRO A 114 -14.59 -10.97 14.15
N CYS A 115 -13.73 -11.35 13.21
CA CYS A 115 -14.14 -11.73 11.85
C CYS A 115 -14.05 -13.23 11.59
N LEU A 116 -13.03 -13.93 12.12
CA LEU A 116 -12.84 -15.36 11.89
C LEU A 116 -13.51 -16.23 12.96
N GLY A 117 -13.88 -15.68 14.10
CA GLY A 117 -14.43 -16.43 15.24
C GLY A 117 -13.41 -17.34 15.94
N LEU A 118 -12.13 -17.25 15.59
CA LEU A 118 -11.02 -18.01 16.17
C LEU A 118 -10.07 -17.09 16.94
N PRO A 119 -9.40 -17.55 18.01
CA PRO A 119 -8.42 -16.75 18.76
C PRO A 119 -7.11 -16.63 17.99
N LEU A 120 -7.15 -15.95 16.84
CA LEU A 120 -5.99 -15.71 15.99
C LEU A 120 -5.61 -14.25 16.06
N VAL A 121 -4.31 -14.01 16.19
CA VAL A 121 -3.70 -12.68 16.11
C VAL A 121 -2.81 -12.66 14.88
N LEU A 122 -3.05 -11.71 14.00
CA LEU A 122 -2.15 -11.44 12.90
C LEU A 122 -1.05 -10.47 13.36
N SER A 123 0.17 -10.70 12.91
CA SER A 123 1.26 -9.73 12.99
C SER A 123 2.06 -9.72 11.70
N THR A 124 3.04 -8.85 11.62
CA THR A 124 4.15 -8.98 10.67
C THR A 124 5.07 -10.15 11.07
N PRO A 125 5.83 -10.73 10.12
CA PRO A 125 6.78 -11.81 10.41
C PRO A 125 7.83 -11.39 11.44
N HIS A 126 8.10 -12.31 12.38
CA HIS A 126 8.96 -12.10 13.55
C HIS A 126 8.62 -10.81 14.33
N PHE A 127 7.35 -10.39 14.28
CA PHE A 127 6.86 -9.13 14.88
C PHE A 127 7.65 -7.89 14.43
N TYR A 128 8.05 -7.83 13.15
CA TYR A 128 8.66 -6.64 12.56
C TYR A 128 7.79 -5.38 12.71
N GLN A 129 8.31 -4.26 13.23
CA GLN A 129 7.53 -3.07 13.62
C GLN A 129 6.54 -3.30 14.77
N GLY A 130 6.60 -4.44 15.45
CA GLY A 130 5.76 -4.74 16.61
C GLY A 130 6.34 -4.23 17.93
N ASP A 131 5.62 -4.54 19.01
CA ASP A 131 5.98 -4.23 20.38
C ASP A 131 7.20 -5.05 20.87
N GLU A 132 8.26 -4.35 21.28
CA GLU A 132 9.50 -4.95 21.79
C GLU A 132 9.28 -5.81 23.04
N GLU A 133 8.29 -5.47 23.88
CA GLU A 133 7.96 -6.27 25.07
C GLU A 133 7.44 -7.66 24.70
N GLU A 134 6.67 -7.75 23.62
CA GLU A 134 6.15 -9.02 23.13
C GLU A 134 7.25 -9.89 22.51
N LEU A 135 8.18 -9.26 21.76
CA LEU A 135 9.37 -9.96 21.25
C LEU A 135 10.24 -10.49 22.40
N ALA A 136 10.42 -9.73 23.48
CA ALA A 136 11.28 -10.10 24.60
C ALA A 136 10.81 -11.35 25.36
N LYS A 137 9.52 -11.70 25.27
CA LYS A 137 8.94 -12.91 25.89
C LYS A 137 9.28 -14.19 25.12
N LEU A 138 9.81 -14.09 23.90
CA LEU A 138 9.96 -15.19 22.96
C LEU A 138 11.42 -15.35 22.52
N VAL A 139 11.87 -16.60 22.38
CA VAL A 139 13.23 -16.92 21.91
C VAL A 139 13.18 -17.35 20.43
N GLY A 140 14.14 -16.89 19.63
CA GLY A 140 14.30 -17.28 18.22
C GLY A 140 13.67 -16.33 17.21
N LEU A 141 13.09 -15.22 17.65
CA LEU A 141 12.60 -14.16 16.77
C LEU A 141 13.73 -13.19 16.38
N ASN A 142 13.66 -12.67 15.16
CA ASN A 142 14.68 -11.80 14.59
C ASN A 142 14.06 -10.89 13.51
N PRO A 143 13.43 -9.77 13.87
CA PRO A 143 12.75 -8.89 12.91
C PRO A 143 13.76 -8.20 11.98
N ILE A 144 13.82 -8.62 10.71
CA ILE A 144 14.66 -7.99 9.69
C ILE A 144 13.77 -7.33 8.64
N LYS A 145 13.89 -6.01 8.47
CA LYS A 145 13.10 -5.23 7.49
C LYS A 145 13.11 -5.87 6.10
N ALA A 146 14.30 -6.17 5.56
CA ALA A 146 14.44 -6.73 4.22
C ALA A 146 13.72 -8.08 4.02
N GLU A 147 13.60 -8.88 5.09
CA GLU A 147 12.99 -10.21 5.03
C GLU A 147 11.51 -10.19 5.39
N HIS A 148 11.09 -9.31 6.30
CA HIS A 148 9.77 -9.37 6.94
C HIS A 148 8.82 -8.24 6.55
N GLU A 149 9.29 -7.22 5.84
CA GLU A 149 8.43 -6.15 5.34
C GLU A 149 7.55 -6.62 4.17
N THR A 150 6.27 -6.25 4.23
CA THR A 150 5.33 -6.35 3.11
C THR A 150 5.60 -5.23 2.12
N THR A 151 5.66 -5.55 0.82
CA THR A 151 6.01 -4.58 -0.22
C THR A 151 5.13 -4.77 -1.45
N ILE A 152 4.84 -3.67 -2.15
CA ILE A 152 4.25 -3.70 -3.48
C ILE A 152 4.97 -2.69 -4.38
N ASP A 153 5.31 -3.10 -5.59
CA ASP A 153 5.96 -2.25 -6.59
C ASP A 153 4.96 -2.01 -7.72
N VAL A 154 4.59 -0.74 -7.92
CA VAL A 154 3.50 -0.34 -8.80
C VAL A 154 4.02 0.53 -9.93
N GLU A 155 3.64 0.23 -11.18
CA GLU A 155 3.93 1.09 -12.33
C GLU A 155 3.04 2.35 -12.25
N PRO A 156 3.61 3.56 -12.19
CA PRO A 156 2.87 4.75 -11.80
C PRO A 156 1.88 5.26 -12.85
N ARG A 157 2.09 5.03 -14.15
CA ARG A 157 1.19 5.54 -15.19
C ARG A 157 -0.13 4.78 -15.21
N THR A 158 -0.09 3.46 -15.05
CA THR A 158 -1.24 2.55 -15.13
C THR A 158 -1.78 2.09 -13.79
N GLY A 159 -0.98 2.17 -12.74
CA GLY A 159 -1.33 1.66 -11.41
C GLY A 159 -1.22 0.13 -11.29
N VAL A 160 -0.68 -0.58 -12.27
CA VAL A 160 -0.53 -2.05 -12.22
C VAL A 160 0.56 -2.45 -11.22
N ALA A 161 0.26 -3.41 -10.35
CA ALA A 161 1.27 -4.03 -9.49
C ALA A 161 2.18 -4.95 -10.31
N MET A 162 3.46 -4.60 -10.38
CA MET A 162 4.48 -5.35 -11.12
C MET A 162 5.16 -6.40 -10.25
N TYR A 163 5.21 -6.15 -8.94
CA TYR A 163 5.68 -7.09 -7.94
C TYR A 163 4.91 -6.84 -6.64
N ALA A 164 4.59 -7.91 -5.92
CA ALA A 164 4.02 -7.83 -4.58
C ALA A 164 4.60 -8.95 -3.74
N ALA A 165 4.88 -8.66 -2.47
CA ALA A 165 5.19 -9.65 -1.46
C ALA A 165 4.44 -9.27 -0.19
N LYS A 166 3.33 -9.96 0.04
CA LYS A 166 2.52 -9.87 1.24
C LYS A 166 3.05 -10.84 2.26
N LYS A 167 3.51 -10.32 3.39
CA LYS A 167 4.13 -11.10 4.46
C LYS A 167 3.39 -10.89 5.76
N MET A 168 2.93 -11.98 6.32
CA MET A 168 2.09 -11.99 7.52
C MET A 168 2.41 -13.20 8.39
N GLN A 169 2.19 -13.04 9.69
CA GLN A 169 2.40 -14.07 10.69
C GLN A 169 1.09 -14.34 11.44
N LEU A 170 0.81 -15.62 11.62
CA LEU A 170 -0.33 -16.10 12.38
C LEU A 170 0.14 -16.52 13.77
N ASN A 171 -0.51 -15.95 14.77
CA ASN A 171 -0.21 -16.16 16.18
C ASN A 171 -1.48 -16.59 16.94
N ILE A 172 -1.30 -17.26 18.08
CA ILE A 172 -2.37 -17.58 19.03
C ILE A 172 -2.03 -16.94 20.38
N PRO A 173 -2.99 -16.29 21.06
CA PRO A 173 -2.80 -15.87 22.45
C PRO A 173 -2.76 -17.13 23.33
N LEU A 174 -1.57 -17.47 23.80
CA LEU A 174 -1.38 -18.50 24.81
C LEU A 174 -1.66 -17.87 26.16
N LYS A 175 -2.67 -18.36 26.86
CA LYS A 175 -3.03 -17.93 28.20
C LYS A 175 -3.74 -19.04 28.94
N ARG A 176 -3.97 -18.83 30.24
CA ARG A 176 -4.75 -19.77 31.03
C ARG A 176 -6.23 -19.73 30.63
N TYR A 177 -6.74 -20.85 30.10
CA TYR A 177 -8.15 -21.01 29.76
C TYR A 177 -8.89 -21.77 30.87
N GLY A 178 -9.49 -21.01 31.78
CA GLY A 178 -10.30 -21.54 32.89
C GLY A 178 -9.53 -22.58 33.73
N ASN A 179 -10.10 -23.79 33.81
CA ASN A 179 -9.55 -24.91 34.59
C ASN A 179 -8.92 -26.02 33.73
N LEU A 180 -8.68 -25.77 32.44
CA LEU A 180 -8.06 -26.75 31.55
C LEU A 180 -6.65 -27.12 32.07
N PRO A 181 -6.40 -28.39 32.45
CA PRO A 181 -5.13 -28.79 33.07
C PRO A 181 -3.91 -28.46 32.23
N SER A 182 -4.00 -28.64 30.90
CA SER A 182 -2.91 -28.39 29.96
C SER A 182 -2.51 -26.91 29.85
N PHE A 183 -3.39 -25.98 30.25
CA PHE A 183 -3.16 -24.54 30.19
C PHE A 183 -2.93 -23.91 31.58
N LYS A 184 -2.73 -24.70 32.64
CA LYS A 184 -2.55 -24.16 34.00
C LYS A 184 -1.25 -23.38 34.19
N ASN A 185 -0.18 -23.82 33.53
CA ASN A 185 1.19 -23.31 33.70
C ASN A 185 1.76 -22.75 32.40
N VAL A 186 0.92 -22.32 31.46
CA VAL A 186 1.40 -21.68 30.23
C VAL A 186 1.68 -20.21 30.49
N PRO A 187 2.75 -19.64 29.90
CA PRO A 187 2.97 -18.20 29.95
C PRO A 187 1.85 -17.47 29.20
N GLU A 188 1.53 -16.25 29.64
CA GLU A 188 0.64 -15.35 28.90
C GLU A 188 1.45 -14.61 27.83
N VAL A 189 1.28 -15.01 26.58
CA VAL A 189 2.06 -14.51 25.43
C VAL A 189 1.30 -14.72 24.11
N ILE A 190 1.56 -13.89 23.12
CA ILE A 190 1.12 -14.06 21.73
C ILE A 190 2.11 -15.01 21.03
N PHE A 191 1.77 -16.28 20.98
CA PHE A 191 2.67 -17.32 20.49
C PHE A 191 2.62 -17.45 18.95
N PRO A 192 3.75 -17.27 18.24
CA PRO A 192 3.80 -17.37 16.79
C PRO A 192 3.74 -18.82 16.32
N ILE A 193 2.89 -19.10 15.32
CA ILE A 193 2.72 -20.45 14.76
C ILE A 193 3.54 -20.58 13.48
N LEU A 194 3.29 -19.67 12.53
CA LEU A 194 3.90 -19.65 11.21
C LEU A 194 3.81 -18.24 10.63
N TRP A 195 4.69 -17.95 9.68
CA TRP A 195 4.55 -16.80 8.81
C TRP A 195 4.56 -17.25 7.34
N VAL A 196 3.91 -16.47 6.50
CA VAL A 196 3.73 -16.76 5.08
C VAL A 196 4.22 -15.57 4.26
N ASN A 197 4.88 -15.87 3.14
CA ASN A 197 5.17 -14.92 2.07
C ASN A 197 4.34 -15.28 0.84
N GLU A 198 3.27 -14.54 0.59
CA GLU A 198 2.56 -14.59 -0.67
C GLU A 198 3.18 -13.57 -1.61
N SER A 199 3.79 -14.05 -2.70
CA SER A 199 4.46 -13.16 -3.65
C SER A 199 4.04 -13.43 -5.07
N ALA A 200 3.92 -12.35 -5.83
CA ALA A 200 3.68 -12.36 -7.26
C ALA A 200 4.70 -11.44 -7.93
N ASN A 201 5.29 -11.90 -9.03
CA ASN A 201 6.26 -11.14 -9.80
C ASN A 201 5.92 -11.26 -11.28
N VAL A 202 5.88 -10.12 -11.97
CA VAL A 202 5.75 -10.08 -13.42
C VAL A 202 7.06 -10.55 -14.04
N ASP A 203 7.03 -11.70 -14.72
CA ASP A 203 8.17 -12.24 -15.44
C ASP A 203 8.58 -11.38 -16.65
N ALA A 204 9.72 -11.70 -17.24
CA ALA A 204 10.28 -10.93 -18.34
C ALA A 204 9.40 -10.91 -19.59
N ASP A 205 8.64 -11.97 -19.85
CA ASP A 205 7.80 -12.09 -21.05
C ASP A 205 6.52 -11.25 -20.88
N MET A 206 5.84 -11.37 -19.73
CA MET A 206 4.72 -10.50 -19.35
C MET A 206 5.16 -9.03 -19.28
N ALA A 207 6.34 -8.74 -18.71
CA ALA A 207 6.88 -7.38 -18.67
C ALA A 207 7.12 -6.83 -20.08
N ARG A 208 7.58 -7.66 -21.03
CA ARG A 208 7.74 -7.27 -22.43
C ARG A 208 6.39 -6.97 -23.09
N GLU A 209 5.36 -7.76 -22.80
CA GLU A 209 4.01 -7.51 -23.28
C GLU A 209 3.44 -6.19 -22.72
N VAL A 210 3.52 -5.99 -21.41
CA VAL A 210 3.10 -4.74 -20.75
C VAL A 210 3.86 -3.54 -21.33
N ARG A 211 5.18 -3.67 -21.49
CA ARG A 211 6.00 -2.62 -22.09
C ARG A 211 5.53 -2.27 -23.50
N ASN A 212 5.32 -3.26 -24.35
CA ASN A 212 5.00 -3.03 -25.76
C ASN A 212 3.56 -2.55 -25.96
N ALA A 213 2.62 -3.06 -25.16
CA ALA A 213 1.21 -2.72 -25.26
C ALA A 213 0.89 -1.35 -24.63
N VAL A 214 1.64 -0.94 -23.61
CA VAL A 214 1.32 0.23 -22.79
C VAL A 214 2.44 1.26 -22.81
N PHE A 215 3.64 0.89 -22.36
CA PHE A 215 4.71 1.85 -22.10
C PHE A 215 5.26 2.50 -23.38
N VAL A 216 5.54 1.70 -24.41
CA VAL A 216 6.09 2.19 -25.69
C VAL A 216 5.14 3.19 -26.36
N PRO A 217 3.84 2.90 -26.53
CA PRO A 217 2.88 3.88 -27.05
C PRO A 217 2.89 5.20 -26.27
N PHE A 218 2.88 5.17 -24.95
CA PHE A 218 2.90 6.40 -24.14
C PHE A 218 4.19 7.21 -24.35
N VAL A 219 5.35 6.56 -24.34
CA VAL A 219 6.64 7.26 -24.57
C VAL A 219 6.70 7.86 -25.97
N VAL A 220 6.23 7.13 -26.98
CA VAL A 220 6.20 7.62 -28.37
C VAL A 220 5.25 8.81 -28.50
N VAL A 221 4.06 8.75 -27.91
CA VAL A 221 3.11 9.87 -27.91
C VAL A 221 3.70 11.08 -27.18
N ASP A 222 4.28 10.89 -26.00
CA ASP A 222 4.92 11.97 -25.23
C ASP A 222 6.05 12.64 -26.04
N ALA A 223 6.89 11.84 -26.71
CA ALA A 223 7.99 12.33 -27.54
C ALA A 223 7.49 13.11 -28.77
N ILE A 224 6.49 12.57 -29.47
CA ILE A 224 5.87 13.24 -30.63
C ILE A 224 5.23 14.57 -30.19
N CYS A 225 4.39 14.55 -29.16
CA CYS A 225 3.75 15.74 -28.62
C CYS A 225 4.77 16.80 -28.18
N GLY A 226 5.80 16.40 -27.41
CA GLY A 226 6.87 17.29 -26.97
C GLY A 226 7.63 17.91 -28.14
N SER A 227 7.93 17.12 -29.18
CA SER A 227 8.59 17.61 -30.40
C SER A 227 7.72 18.63 -31.16
N LEU A 228 6.43 18.37 -31.30
CA LEU A 228 5.49 19.28 -31.98
C LEU A 228 5.34 20.61 -31.24
N ILE A 229 5.28 20.57 -29.91
CA ILE A 229 5.25 21.78 -29.06
C ILE A 229 6.56 22.58 -29.24
N ALA A 230 7.71 21.92 -29.23
CA ALA A 230 9.00 22.60 -29.43
C ALA A 230 9.11 23.26 -30.81
N VAL A 231 8.67 22.55 -31.87
CA VAL A 231 8.63 23.11 -33.23
C VAL A 231 7.66 24.29 -33.30
N GLY A 232 6.46 24.17 -32.72
CA GLY A 232 5.48 25.26 -32.67
C GLY A 232 6.02 26.50 -31.95
N ALA A 233 6.66 26.32 -30.79
CA ALA A 233 7.29 27.41 -30.04
C ALA A 233 8.41 28.09 -30.85
N LEU A 234 9.26 27.32 -31.53
CA LEU A 234 10.31 27.86 -32.40
C LEU A 234 9.73 28.70 -33.53
N LEU A 235 8.68 28.21 -34.21
CA LEU A 235 8.01 28.95 -35.28
C LEU A 235 7.38 30.27 -34.79
N LEU A 236 6.84 30.29 -33.56
CA LEU A 236 6.31 31.52 -32.95
C LEU A 236 7.44 32.52 -32.64
N VAL A 237 8.60 32.05 -32.15
CA VAL A 237 9.76 32.93 -31.90
C VAL A 237 10.29 33.51 -33.21
N LEU A 238 10.43 32.68 -34.25
CA LEU A 238 10.91 33.13 -35.57
C LEU A 238 9.95 34.12 -36.22
N SER A 239 8.64 33.88 -36.14
CA SER A 239 7.63 34.81 -36.68
C SER A 239 7.60 36.13 -35.91
N GLY A 240 7.70 36.08 -34.57
CA GLY A 240 7.84 37.27 -33.73
C GLY A 240 9.09 38.10 -34.06
N PHE A 241 10.25 37.44 -34.23
CA PHE A 241 11.49 38.11 -34.63
C PHE A 241 11.36 38.77 -36.01
N ARG A 242 10.78 38.06 -36.99
CA ARG A 242 10.50 38.62 -38.33
C ARG A 242 9.58 39.82 -38.27
N PHE A 243 8.51 39.76 -37.48
CA PHE A 243 7.57 40.86 -37.31
C PHE A 243 8.25 42.11 -36.70
N LEU A 244 9.07 41.92 -35.66
CA LEU A 244 9.83 43.01 -35.04
C LEU A 244 10.86 43.61 -36.02
N HIS A 245 11.52 42.79 -36.83
CA HIS A 245 12.44 43.26 -37.86
C HIS A 245 11.73 44.10 -38.91
N ILE A 246 10.59 43.63 -39.45
CA ILE A 246 9.79 44.37 -40.44
C ILE A 246 9.31 45.72 -39.85
N LYS A 247 8.83 45.73 -38.61
CA LYS A 247 8.39 46.95 -37.94
C LYS A 247 9.53 47.96 -37.75
N ARG A 248 10.74 47.49 -37.42
CA ARG A 248 11.93 48.35 -37.30
C ARG A 248 12.36 48.94 -38.64
N SER A 249 12.42 48.13 -39.70
CA SER A 249 12.74 48.61 -41.05
C SER A 249 11.72 49.66 -41.53
N ALA A 250 10.43 49.42 -41.32
CA ALA A 250 9.37 50.36 -41.69
C ALA A 250 9.38 51.68 -40.89
N GLN A 251 9.98 51.71 -39.69
CA GLN A 251 10.20 52.95 -38.94
C GLN A 251 11.45 53.70 -39.41
N GLN A 252 12.48 53.01 -39.90
CA GLN A 252 13.67 53.63 -40.48
C GLN A 252 13.38 54.29 -41.84
N ASP A 253 12.50 53.72 -42.66
CA ASP A 253 12.11 54.29 -43.96
C ASP A 253 11.21 55.56 -43.83
N LYS A 254 10.78 55.93 -42.61
CA LYS A 254 9.95 57.12 -42.34
C LYS A 254 10.72 58.28 -41.72
N LEU A 255 12.03 58.16 -41.53
CA LEU A 255 12.93 59.23 -41.06
C LEU A 255 13.77 59.76 -42.22
#